data_AF-A0A166MJV3-F1
#
_entry.id   AF-A0A166MJV3-F1
#
_cell.length_a   1.000
_cell.length_b   1.000
_cell.length_c   1.000
_cell.angle_alpha   90.00
_cell.angle_beta   90.00
_cell.angle_gamma   90.00
#
_symmetry.space_group_name_H-M   'P 1'
#
loop_
_entity.id
_entity.type
_entity.pdbx_description
1 polymer ?
#
loop_
_entity_poly.entity_id
_entity_poly.type
_entity_poly.pdbx_seq_one_letter_code
_entity_poly.pdbx_strand_id
1 'polypeptide(L)' 'ATVLADSCNRGGVYCGVSLLRKGNYHDHIVQVLQDNRQPTDDQHIQNSIFDCLDGGDIRYRGFCANGC' A
#
# COMPACT_ATOMS: atom_id res chain seq x y z
N ALA A 1 18.06 -2.29 -12.30
CA ALA A 1 17.46 -3.45 -11.62
C ALA A 1 16.42 -2.91 -10.66
N THR A 2 15.14 -2.98 -11.03
CA THR A 2 14.04 -2.51 -10.19
C THR A 2 13.83 -3.57 -9.12
N VAL A 3 14.08 -3.21 -7.86
CA VAL A 3 13.76 -4.09 -6.73
C VAL A 3 12.24 -4.18 -6.68
N LEU A 4 11.68 -5.17 -7.36
CA LEU A 4 10.27 -5.52 -7.24
C LEU A 4 10.16 -6.23 -5.88
N ALA A 5 9.76 -5.48 -4.86
CA ALA A 5 9.21 -6.09 -3.65
C ALA A 5 8.15 -7.12 -4.11
N ASP A 6 8.16 -8.34 -3.54
CA ASP A 6 7.38 -9.51 -3.97
C ASP A 6 6.05 -9.10 -4.61
N SER A 7 6.06 -9.03 -5.95
CA SER A 7 5.07 -8.28 -6.71
C SER A 7 3.70 -8.78 -6.31
N CYS A 8 2.96 -7.91 -5.64
CA CYS A 8 1.65 -8.20 -5.13
C CYS A 8 0.75 -8.74 -6.28
N ASN A 9 -0.14 -9.70 -6.00
CA ASN A 9 -0.86 -10.40 -7.06
C ASN A 9 -1.90 -9.46 -7.68
N ARG A 10 -1.90 -9.38 -9.02
CA ARG A 10 -2.82 -8.54 -9.80
C ARG A 10 -4.27 -8.78 -9.39
N GLY A 11 -4.99 -7.70 -9.05
CA GLY A 11 -6.39 -7.76 -8.61
C GLY A 11 -6.60 -8.18 -7.16
N GLY A 12 -5.51 -8.39 -6.41
CA GLY A 12 -5.55 -8.55 -4.97
C GLY A 12 -5.68 -7.22 -4.24
N VAL A 13 -6.46 -7.22 -3.18
CA VAL A 13 -6.61 -6.10 -2.25
C VAL A 13 -5.72 -6.38 -1.05
N TYR A 14 -4.81 -5.45 -0.73
CA TYR A 14 -3.85 -5.63 0.34
C TYR A 14 -3.95 -4.49 1.36
N CYS A 15 -3.91 -4.87 2.63
CA CYS A 15 -3.74 -3.91 3.71
C CYS A 15 -2.30 -3.40 3.70
N GLY A 16 -2.11 -2.12 4.03
CA GLY A 16 -0.79 -1.53 4.13
C GLY A 16 0.09 -2.28 5.13
N VAL A 17 -0.44 -2.75 6.26
CA VAL A 17 0.30 -3.63 7.20
C VAL A 17 0.76 -4.94 6.56
N SER A 18 -0.04 -5.54 5.67
CA SER A 18 0.35 -6.77 4.95
C SER A 18 1.45 -6.49 3.93
N LEU A 19 1.37 -5.34 3.24
CA LEU A 19 2.40 -4.89 2.30
C LEU A 19 3.72 -4.58 3.02
N LEU A 20 3.67 -3.91 4.17
CA LEU A 20 4.81 -3.65 5.04
C LEU A 20 5.47 -4.96 5.52
N ARG A 21 4.68 -5.98 5.84
CA ARG A 21 5.21 -7.31 6.20
C ARG A 21 5.83 -8.05 5.02
N LYS A 22 5.34 -7.82 3.79
CA LYS A 22 5.93 -8.42 2.58
C LYS A 22 7.28 -7.82 2.21
N GLY A 23 7.53 -6.54 2.53
CA GLY A 23 8.81 -5.89 2.26
C GLY A 23 8.77 -4.37 2.35
N ASN A 24 9.66 -3.72 1.60
CA ASN A 24 9.81 -2.25 1.57
C ASN A 24 8.72 -1.55 0.74
N TYR A 25 7.44 -1.83 1.04
CA TYR A 25 6.31 -1.10 0.48
C TYR A 25 6.02 0.21 1.23
N HIS A 26 6.72 0.49 2.33
CA HIS A 26 6.52 1.69 3.15
C HIS A 26 6.61 2.99 2.33
N ASP A 27 7.73 3.23 1.66
CA ASP A 27 7.91 4.43 0.82
C ASP A 27 6.85 4.52 -0.28
N HIS A 28 6.49 3.40 -0.90
CA HIS A 28 5.48 3.38 -1.95
C HIS A 28 4.09 3.75 -1.39
N ILE A 29 3.71 3.19 -0.25
CA ILE A 29 2.47 3.52 0.46
C ILE A 29 2.44 5.01 0.81
N VAL A 30 3.53 5.54 1.38
CA VAL A 30 3.65 6.96 1.74
C VAL A 30 3.49 7.85 0.52
N GLN A 31 4.16 7.53 -0.60
CA GLN A 31 4.02 8.27 -1.85
C GLN A 31 2.59 8.27 -2.37
N VAL A 32 1.93 7.10 -2.38
CA VAL A 32 0.55 6.97 -2.87
C VAL A 32 -0.43 7.73 -1.97
N LEU A 33 -0.25 7.67 -0.65
CA LEU A 33 -1.06 8.46 0.30
C LEU A 33 -0.87 9.96 0.08
N GLN A 34 0.37 10.43 -0.10
CA GLN A 34 0.66 11.84 -0.40
C GLN A 34 0.02 12.31 -1.71
N ASP A 35 0.11 11.49 -2.77
CA ASP A 35 -0.51 11.78 -4.07
C ASP A 35 -2.04 11.89 -3.94
N ASN A 36 -2.64 11.06 -3.09
CA ASN A 36 -4.07 11.08 -2.77
C ASN A 36 -4.46 12.09 -1.67
N ARG A 37 -3.53 12.96 -1.25
CA ARG A 37 -3.69 13.95 -0.17
C ARG A 37 -4.20 13.34 1.15
N GLN A 38 -3.81 12.10 1.41
CA GLN A 38 -4.11 11.40 2.66
C GLN A 38 -2.98 11.62 3.67
N PRO A 39 -3.31 11.55 4.98
CA PRO A 39 -2.29 11.48 6.02
C PRO A 39 -1.39 10.27 5.81
N THR A 40 -0.09 10.43 6.07
CA THR A 40 0.90 9.35 6.08
C THR A 40 1.26 8.92 7.50
N ASP A 41 0.32 9.09 8.44
CA ASP A 41 0.47 8.57 9.80
C ASP A 41 0.53 7.04 9.77
N ASP A 42 1.18 6.45 10.77
CA ASP A 42 1.26 5.00 10.94
C ASP A 42 -0.09 4.31 10.82
N GLN A 43 -1.15 4.92 11.35
CA GLN A 43 -2.51 4.40 11.23
C GLN A 43 -2.98 4.36 9.77
N HIS A 44 -2.71 5.39 8.97
CA HIS A 44 -3.03 5.39 7.54
C HIS A 44 -2.13 4.45 6.76
N ILE A 45 -0.84 4.38 7.08
CA ILE A 45 0.07 3.46 6.41
C ILE A 45 -0.36 2.01 6.68
N GLN A 46 -0.72 1.66 7.91
CA GLN A 46 -1.06 0.30 8.30
C GLN A 46 -2.51 -0.09 7.92
N ASN A 47 -3.48 0.81 8.14
CA ASN A 47 -4.91 0.54 7.95
C ASN A 47 -5.47 1.06 6.62
N SER A 48 -4.65 1.59 5.72
CA SER A 48 -5.11 1.84 4.35
C SER A 48 -5.13 0.58 3.53
N ILE A 49 -6.10 0.53 2.63
CA ILE A 49 -6.29 -0.50 1.64
C ILE A 49 -5.70 -0.03 0.32
N PHE A 50 -4.88 -0.89 -0.27
CA PHE A 50 -4.27 -0.69 -1.56
C PHE A 50 -4.69 -1.79 -2.53
N ASP A 51 -5.12 -1.40 -3.72
CA ASP A 51 -5.36 -2.29 -4.84
C ASP A 51 -4.06 -2.54 -5.58
N CYS A 52 -3.79 -3.82 -5.85
CA CYS A 52 -2.63 -4.20 -6.63
C CYS A 52 -2.85 -4.01 -8.12
N LEU A 53 -2.02 -3.16 -8.72
CA LEU A 53 -1.98 -2.93 -10.14
C LEU A 53 -0.94 -3.83 -10.82
N ASP A 54 -0.93 -3.76 -12.16
CA ASP A 54 0.02 -4.49 -12.98
C ASP A 54 1.45 -3.97 -12.74
N GLY A 55 2.45 -4.86 -12.77
CA GLY A 55 3.85 -4.49 -12.55
C GLY A 55 4.26 -4.28 -11.09
N GLY A 56 3.42 -4.65 -10.11
CA GLY A 56 3.73 -4.53 -8.68
C GLY A 56 3.46 -3.14 -8.10
N ASP A 57 2.76 -2.30 -8.86
CA ASP A 57 2.30 -0.98 -8.45
C ASP A 57 1.07 -1.09 -7.54
N ILE A 58 0.85 -0.10 -6.68
CA ILE A 58 -0.24 -0.10 -5.71
C ILE A 58 -1.05 1.19 -5.81
N ARG A 59 -2.37 1.07 -5.72
CA ARG A 59 -3.28 2.21 -5.79
C ARG A 59 -4.08 2.32 -4.51
N TYR A 60 -4.13 3.51 -3.93
CA TYR A 60 -4.98 3.75 -2.77
C TYR A 60 -6.44 3.52 -3.12
N ARG A 61 -7.08 2.64 -2.36
CA ARG A 61 -8.50 2.31 -2.50
C ARG A 61 -9.33 3.05 -1.45
N GLY A 62 -8.83 3.12 -0.23
CA GLY A 62 -9.51 3.73 0.90
C GLY A 62 -8.82 3.43 2.21
N PHE A 63 -9.28 4.08 3.27
CA PHE A 63 -8.75 3.92 4.62
C PHE A 63 -9.76 3.18 5.50
N CYS A 64 -9.30 2.17 6.23
CA CYS A 64 -10.10 1.45 7.21
C CYS A 64 -9.87 2.01 8.62
N ALA A 65 -10.83 2.80 9.11
CA ALA A 65 -10.76 3.34 10.48
C ALA A 65 -10.78 2.26 11.59
N ASN A 66 -11.36 1.08 11.31
CA ASN A 66 -11.46 -0.04 12.25
C ASN A 66 -10.36 -1.11 12.05
N GLY A 67 -9.31 -0.78 11.31
CA GLY A 67 -8.25 -1.72 10.98
C GLY A 67 -8.52 -2.49 9.69
N CYS A 68 -7.40 -2.92 9.11
CA CYS A 68 -7.29 -3.82 7.99
C CYS A 68 -6.54 -5.06 8.54
#